data_AF-A0A3A3FNW8-F1
#
_entry.id   AF-A0A3A3FNW8-F1
#
_cell.length_a   1.000
_cell.length_b   1.000
_cell.length_c   1.000
_cell.angle_alpha   90.00
_cell.angle_beta   90.00
_cell.angle_gamma   90.00
#
_symmetry.space_group_name_H-M   'P 1'
#
loop_
_entity.id
_entity.type
_entity.pdbx_description
1 polymer ?
#
loop_
_entity_poly.entity_id
_entity_poly.type
_entity_poly.pdbx_seq_one_letter_code
_entity_poly.pdbx_strand_id
1 'polypeptide(L)'
;MRSLGDTRELPMIHIAGGTYREFCEFPEWRAMYGSAGRAAAAISTLSDQVFLSTFGQLSTKPNRQSLADQFAFIIKGYVEAPDVAFRYFHCLSKPEIWPRRETLDGSPTLRIEDTNVLRFGAIEGQIVVKAERAVYDPQSAFNPEPFHANSSSAKSLAIVCNGYEASLWTGAKDPKQAASALLANHKADVVVLKMGHEGAYVYTPNNQPQLVAPYMTGHVFSIGSGDVFSAVFAHFWAEQNMDPIDAATQASLATAIYCETQSLPITTQSLQDTTLHPQPFTMRPQAQRAHYDVYLAGPFFTMAQRWLVEEARNALRAAGLKVFSPYHEVGNGPASHVAPLDIAALNQSALVLALIDGLDAGTIYEAGYAAAKGVPVVAFSEQVSNEDLKMIAGNGAEIHSDFTTAIYRACWKALK
;
A
#
# COMPACT_ATOMS: atom_id res chain seq x y z
N MET A 1 -31.02 7.96 37.72
CA MET A 1 -31.79 6.84 37.14
C MET A 1 -31.52 6.83 35.64
N ARG A 2 -30.59 5.99 35.18
CA ARG A 2 -30.42 5.71 33.75
C ARG A 2 -31.46 4.66 33.37
N SER A 3 -32.22 4.97 32.32
CA SER A 3 -33.24 4.10 31.75
C SER A 3 -32.62 2.77 31.32
N LEU A 4 -33.13 1.68 31.89
CA LEU A 4 -32.98 0.31 31.39
C LEU A 4 -33.78 0.20 30.09
N GLY A 5 -33.15 -0.19 28.98
CA GLY A 5 -33.89 -0.61 27.79
C GLY A 5 -33.36 -0.20 26.41
N ASP A 6 -32.05 -0.09 26.19
CA ASP A 6 -31.51 -0.17 24.82
C ASP A 6 -30.34 -1.15 24.82
N THR A 7 -30.64 -2.45 24.65
CA THR A 7 -29.64 -3.49 24.35
C THR A 7 -29.25 -3.37 22.88
N ARG A 8 -28.67 -2.24 22.48
CA ARG A 8 -27.85 -2.24 21.27
C ARG A 8 -26.60 -3.01 21.62
N GLU A 9 -26.39 -4.14 20.95
CA GLU A 9 -25.06 -4.76 20.95
C GLU A 9 -24.06 -3.66 20.57
N LEU A 10 -23.05 -3.45 21.41
CA LEU A 10 -22.01 -2.49 21.10
C LEU A 10 -21.38 -2.86 19.75
N PRO A 11 -21.10 -1.90 18.87
CA PRO A 11 -20.28 -2.12 17.70
C PRO A 11 -19.03 -2.91 18.10
N MET A 12 -18.88 -4.08 17.51
CA MET A 12 -17.76 -4.98 17.75
C MET A 12 -17.23 -5.49 16.42
N ILE A 13 -15.90 -5.53 16.31
CA ILE A 13 -15.20 -6.14 15.18
C ILE A 13 -14.12 -7.09 15.68
N HIS A 14 -14.06 -8.28 15.07
CA HIS A 14 -13.03 -9.28 15.34
C HIS A 14 -12.07 -9.38 14.16
N ILE A 15 -10.80 -9.09 14.42
CA ILE A 15 -9.72 -9.17 13.44
C ILE A 15 -8.97 -10.49 13.62
N ALA A 16 -8.71 -11.17 12.51
CA ALA A 16 -8.03 -12.44 12.45
C ALA A 16 -6.84 -12.38 11.50
N GLY A 17 -5.66 -12.77 11.94
CA GLY A 17 -4.47 -12.80 11.09
C GLY A 17 -3.17 -12.82 11.86
N GLY A 18 -2.06 -12.75 11.14
CA GLY A 18 -0.74 -12.74 11.76
C GLY A 18 -0.37 -11.41 12.41
N THR A 19 0.37 -11.49 13.51
CA THR A 19 1.02 -10.36 14.18
C THR A 19 2.52 -10.59 14.09
N TYR A 20 3.18 -9.75 13.29
CA TYR A 20 4.54 -9.99 12.82
C TYR A 20 5.52 -8.95 13.30
N ARG A 21 6.80 -9.33 13.39
CA ARG A 21 7.89 -8.37 13.49
C ARG A 21 8.19 -7.81 12.12
N GLU A 22 8.37 -6.52 12.01
CA GLU A 22 8.60 -5.89 10.72
C GLU A 22 9.79 -4.93 10.84
N PHE A 23 10.66 -4.97 9.83
CA PHE A 23 11.90 -4.21 9.77
C PHE A 23 11.99 -3.53 8.42
N CYS A 24 12.27 -2.24 8.38
CA CYS A 24 12.66 -1.51 7.17
C CYS A 24 14.04 -0.93 7.41
N GLU A 25 14.94 -1.07 6.43
CA GLU A 25 16.28 -0.48 6.52
C GLU A 25 16.25 1.01 6.08
N PHE A 26 15.50 1.36 5.04
CA PHE A 26 15.39 2.72 4.48
C PHE A 26 13.92 3.15 4.22
N PRO A 27 13.32 4.01 5.06
CA PRO A 27 13.87 4.53 6.31
C PRO A 27 14.01 3.44 7.39
N GLU A 28 14.85 3.67 8.40
CA GLU A 28 14.94 2.72 9.52
C GLU A 28 13.60 2.68 10.26
N TRP A 29 13.02 1.49 10.32
CA TRP A 29 11.79 1.26 11.06
C TRP A 29 11.77 -0.16 11.62
N ARG A 30 11.34 -0.30 12.87
CA ARG A 30 11.23 -1.58 13.56
C ARG A 30 9.97 -1.59 14.39
N ALA A 31 9.07 -2.53 14.12
CA ALA A 31 7.84 -2.64 14.90
C ALA A 31 7.35 -4.07 15.01
N MET A 32 6.37 -4.28 15.90
CA MET A 32 5.56 -5.48 15.94
C MET A 32 4.12 -5.09 15.66
N TYR A 33 3.68 -5.28 14.43
CA TYR A 33 2.28 -5.14 14.05
C TYR A 33 1.83 -6.34 13.22
N GLY A 34 2.43 -6.54 12.04
CA GLY A 34 1.85 -7.41 11.01
C GLY A 34 0.44 -6.96 10.61
N SER A 35 -0.20 -7.66 9.68
CA SER A 35 -1.49 -7.19 9.14
C SER A 35 -2.59 -7.09 10.20
N ALA A 36 -2.76 -8.13 11.02
CA ALA A 36 -3.86 -8.15 11.98
C ALA A 36 -3.62 -7.24 13.19
N GLY A 37 -2.39 -7.21 13.72
CA GLY A 37 -2.04 -6.31 14.81
C GLY A 37 -2.12 -4.85 14.40
N ARG A 38 -1.68 -4.51 13.18
CA ARG A 38 -1.80 -3.16 12.62
C ARG A 38 -3.25 -2.76 12.43
N ALA A 39 -4.06 -3.65 11.85
CA ALA A 39 -5.48 -3.41 11.65
C ALA A 39 -6.20 -3.15 12.97
N ALA A 40 -5.89 -3.93 14.01
CA ALA A 40 -6.47 -3.75 15.35
C ALA A 40 -6.07 -2.40 15.96
N ALA A 41 -4.80 -2.03 15.85
CA ALA A 41 -4.32 -0.72 16.27
C ALA A 41 -4.93 0.43 15.45
N ALA A 42 -5.17 0.25 14.15
CA ALA A 42 -5.71 1.29 13.28
C ALA A 42 -7.12 1.71 13.67
N ILE A 43 -7.99 0.77 14.02
CA ILE A 43 -9.41 1.04 14.26
C ILE A 43 -9.79 1.04 15.74
N SER A 44 -8.81 0.99 16.66
CA SER A 44 -9.08 0.89 18.10
C SER A 44 -9.79 2.10 18.70
N THR A 45 -9.76 3.25 18.02
CA THR A 45 -10.55 4.44 18.40
C THR A 45 -11.76 4.69 17.51
N LEU A 46 -11.98 3.85 16.49
CA LEU A 46 -13.15 3.94 15.60
C LEU A 46 -14.26 2.99 16.06
N SER A 47 -13.90 1.74 16.42
CA SER A 47 -14.82 0.76 16.98
C SER A 47 -14.85 0.85 18.51
N ASP A 48 -16.02 0.62 19.11
CA ASP A 48 -16.17 0.59 20.57
C ASP A 48 -15.40 -0.59 21.20
N GLN A 49 -15.25 -1.69 20.45
CA GLN A 49 -14.54 -2.87 20.92
C GLN A 49 -13.91 -3.67 19.77
N VAL A 50 -12.58 -3.73 19.79
CA VAL A 50 -11.77 -4.53 18.85
C VAL A 50 -11.27 -5.80 19.53
N PHE A 51 -11.51 -6.94 18.88
CA PHE A 51 -10.92 -8.22 19.23
C PHE A 51 -9.85 -8.62 18.22
N LEU A 52 -8.77 -9.22 18.69
CA LEU A 52 -7.71 -9.81 17.86
C LEU A 52 -7.60 -11.30 18.15
N SER A 53 -7.55 -12.11 17.09
CA SER A 53 -7.10 -13.49 17.16
C SER A 53 -5.89 -13.69 16.24
N THR A 54 -4.81 -14.23 16.79
CA THR A 54 -3.52 -14.27 16.09
C THR A 54 -2.69 -15.51 16.44
N PHE A 55 -1.52 -15.60 15.81
CA PHE A 55 -0.55 -16.67 16.00
C PHE A 55 0.74 -16.13 16.64
N GLY A 56 1.52 -17.03 17.23
CA GLY A 56 2.89 -16.75 17.63
C GLY A 56 3.41 -17.68 18.71
N GLN A 57 4.68 -17.50 19.09
CA GLN A 57 5.29 -18.34 20.14
C GLN A 57 4.77 -17.94 21.52
N LEU A 58 4.60 -18.90 22.42
CA LEU A 58 4.16 -18.61 23.79
C LEU A 58 5.16 -17.71 24.55
N SER A 59 6.46 -17.86 24.28
CA SER A 59 7.53 -17.06 24.87
C SER A 59 7.47 -15.58 24.50
N THR A 60 6.92 -15.25 23.32
CA THR A 60 6.82 -13.86 22.80
C THR A 60 5.40 -13.31 22.84
N LYS A 61 4.44 -14.09 23.34
CA LYS A 61 3.06 -13.64 23.60
C LYS A 61 2.99 -12.31 24.38
N PRO A 62 3.84 -12.02 25.39
CA PRO A 62 3.84 -10.73 26.09
C PRO A 62 4.04 -9.50 25.19
N ASN A 63 4.77 -9.64 24.08
CA ASN A 63 4.98 -8.52 23.14
C ASN A 63 3.67 -8.14 22.44
N ARG A 64 2.86 -9.15 22.07
CA ARG A 64 1.54 -8.94 21.47
C ARG A 64 0.54 -8.40 22.49
N GLN A 65 0.63 -8.86 23.74
CA GLN A 65 -0.17 -8.29 24.82
C GLN A 65 0.19 -6.81 25.06
N SER A 66 1.47 -6.45 24.99
CA SER A 66 1.90 -5.05 25.13
C SER A 66 1.32 -4.16 24.02
N LEU A 67 1.25 -4.66 22.78
CA LEU A 67 0.58 -3.96 21.68
C LEU A 67 -0.93 -3.80 21.95
N ALA A 68 -1.58 -4.86 22.45
CA ALA A 68 -2.99 -4.84 22.80
C ALA A 68 -3.31 -3.81 23.89
N ASP A 69 -2.48 -3.78 24.94
CA ASP A 69 -2.62 -2.84 26.06
C ASP A 69 -2.37 -1.39 25.60
N GLN A 70 -1.39 -1.17 24.71
CA GLN A 70 -1.07 0.16 24.16
C GLN A 70 -2.25 0.76 23.38
N PHE A 71 -2.96 -0.05 22.59
CA PHE A 71 -4.05 0.41 21.72
C PHE A 71 -5.45 0.07 22.28
N ALA A 72 -5.53 -0.51 23.47
CA ALA A 72 -6.76 -0.90 24.15
C ALA A 72 -7.67 -1.88 23.38
N PHE A 73 -7.09 -2.82 22.63
CA PHE A 73 -7.84 -3.94 22.03
C PHE A 73 -7.64 -5.24 22.82
N ILE A 74 -8.49 -6.24 22.60
CA ILE A 74 -8.48 -7.50 23.36
C ILE A 74 -8.01 -8.67 22.51
N ILE A 75 -6.98 -9.41 22.95
CA ILE A 75 -6.58 -10.68 22.32
C ILE A 75 -7.55 -11.78 22.79
N LYS A 76 -8.47 -12.20 21.91
CA LYS A 76 -9.50 -13.21 22.17
C LYS A 76 -9.02 -14.64 21.83
N GLY A 77 -8.21 -14.77 20.78
CA GLY A 77 -7.69 -16.06 20.31
C GLY A 77 -6.18 -16.04 20.12
N TYR A 78 -5.51 -17.13 20.51
CA TYR A 78 -4.08 -17.29 20.34
C TYR A 78 -3.75 -18.74 20.00
N VAL A 79 -3.09 -18.96 18.87
CA VAL A 79 -2.62 -20.29 18.46
C VAL A 79 -1.10 -20.29 18.45
N GLU A 80 -0.50 -21.26 19.12
CA GLU A 80 0.95 -21.42 19.15
C GLU A 80 1.50 -21.73 17.75
N ALA A 81 2.46 -20.94 17.30
CA ALA A 81 3.16 -21.11 16.04
C ALA A 81 4.54 -20.43 16.10
N PRO A 82 5.48 -20.73 15.17
CA PRO A 82 6.72 -19.98 15.07
C PRO A 82 6.49 -18.48 14.84
N ASP A 83 7.34 -17.63 15.41
CA ASP A 83 7.28 -16.20 15.12
C ASP A 83 7.80 -15.92 13.72
N VAL A 84 7.07 -15.07 13.00
CA VAL A 84 7.42 -14.64 11.64
C VAL A 84 7.82 -13.16 11.64
N ALA A 85 8.83 -12.85 10.84
CA ALA A 85 9.37 -11.52 10.63
C ALA A 85 9.42 -11.17 9.14
N PHE A 86 9.15 -9.91 8.81
CA PHE A 86 9.25 -9.34 7.48
C PHE A 86 10.36 -8.28 7.47
N ARG A 87 11.28 -8.37 6.52
CA ARG A 87 12.41 -7.45 6.38
C ARG A 87 12.37 -6.80 5.01
N TYR A 88 12.28 -5.48 4.99
CA TYR A 88 12.18 -4.64 3.82
C TYR A 88 13.49 -3.85 3.68
N PHE A 89 14.01 -3.74 2.46
CA PHE A 89 15.12 -2.83 2.21
C PHE A 89 14.62 -1.37 2.19
N HIS A 90 13.53 -1.11 1.48
CA HIS A 90 12.70 0.09 1.58
C HIS A 90 11.21 -0.27 1.48
N CYS A 91 10.32 0.71 1.66
CA CYS A 91 8.87 0.45 1.77
C CYS A 91 8.20 -0.11 0.48
N LEU A 92 8.88 -0.05 -0.66
CA LEU A 92 8.44 -0.64 -1.94
C LEU A 92 9.09 -2.01 -2.23
N SER A 93 10.07 -2.44 -1.42
CA SER A 93 10.74 -3.71 -1.63
C SER A 93 9.80 -4.89 -1.38
N LYS A 94 10.01 -5.97 -2.12
CA LYS A 94 9.48 -7.27 -1.72
C LYS A 94 10.16 -7.71 -0.41
N PRO A 95 9.42 -8.04 0.66
CA PRO A 95 10.04 -8.40 1.92
C PRO A 95 10.74 -9.77 1.87
N GLU A 96 11.85 -9.88 2.58
CA GLU A 96 12.39 -11.17 3.03
C GLU A 96 11.59 -11.64 4.25
N ILE A 97 11.14 -12.90 4.23
CA ILE A 97 10.34 -13.49 5.30
C ILE A 97 11.19 -14.49 6.08
N TRP A 98 11.19 -14.38 7.40
CA TRP A 98 11.90 -15.28 8.31
C TRP A 98 10.98 -15.85 9.40
N PRO A 99 11.04 -17.16 9.72
CA PRO A 99 11.76 -18.18 8.98
C PRO A 99 11.19 -18.32 7.56
N ARG A 100 11.95 -18.97 6.67
CA ARG A 100 11.51 -19.17 5.28
C ARG A 100 10.18 -19.91 5.27
N ARG A 101 9.24 -19.46 4.44
CA ARG A 101 7.85 -19.97 4.45
C ARG A 101 7.77 -21.48 4.25
N GLU A 102 8.67 -22.04 3.46
CA GLU A 102 8.73 -23.48 3.17
C GLU A 102 9.10 -24.33 4.39
N THR A 103 9.60 -23.71 5.46
CA THR A 103 9.94 -24.38 6.72
C THR A 103 8.77 -24.40 7.71
N LEU A 104 7.68 -23.69 7.40
CA LEU A 104 6.48 -23.67 8.21
C LEU A 104 5.56 -24.80 7.74
N ASP A 105 5.05 -25.59 8.69
CA ASP A 105 4.22 -26.76 8.40
C ASP A 105 2.77 -26.39 8.02
N GLY A 106 2.36 -25.13 8.27
CA GLY A 106 1.02 -24.61 7.96
C GLY A 106 -0.11 -25.34 8.69
N SER A 107 0.23 -26.14 9.70
CA SER A 107 -0.70 -27.01 10.44
C SER A 107 -1.61 -26.28 11.46
N PRO A 108 -1.19 -25.16 12.09
CA PRO A 108 -2.03 -24.46 13.05
C PRO A 108 -3.34 -23.99 12.43
N THR A 109 -4.46 -24.16 13.14
CA THR A 109 -5.77 -23.65 12.72
C THR A 109 -6.36 -22.76 13.79
N LEU A 110 -6.62 -21.51 13.42
CA LEU A 110 -7.36 -20.54 14.22
C LEU A 110 -8.83 -20.52 13.79
N ARG A 111 -9.77 -20.61 14.74
CA ARG A 111 -11.20 -20.64 14.47
C ARG A 111 -11.91 -19.49 15.15
N ILE A 112 -12.74 -18.77 14.39
CA ILE A 112 -13.45 -17.58 14.86
C ILE A 112 -14.91 -17.64 14.43
N GLU A 113 -15.80 -17.28 15.34
CA GLU A 113 -17.24 -17.13 15.09
C GLU A 113 -17.72 -15.85 15.78
N ASP A 114 -18.04 -14.82 15.00
CA ASP A 114 -18.44 -13.49 15.48
C ASP A 114 -19.21 -12.73 14.39
N THR A 115 -19.96 -11.69 14.75
CA THR A 115 -20.84 -10.96 13.82
C THR A 115 -20.07 -10.28 12.68
N ASN A 116 -19.07 -9.46 13.01
CA ASN A 116 -18.25 -8.72 12.04
C ASN A 116 -16.81 -9.19 12.13
N VAL A 117 -16.27 -9.71 11.02
CA VAL A 117 -14.91 -10.25 11.00
C VAL A 117 -14.09 -9.65 9.87
N LEU A 118 -12.90 -9.15 10.20
CA LEU A 118 -11.84 -8.89 9.21
C LEU A 118 -10.85 -10.06 9.27
N ARG A 119 -10.77 -10.83 8.19
CA ARG A 119 -9.86 -11.94 8.04
C ARG A 119 -8.73 -11.56 7.09
N PHE A 120 -7.51 -11.61 7.59
CA PHE A 120 -6.31 -11.64 6.77
C PHE A 120 -5.90 -13.07 6.42
N GLY A 121 -5.07 -13.23 5.40
CA GLY A 121 -4.21 -14.42 5.28
C GLY A 121 -3.21 -14.50 6.44
N ALA A 122 -2.71 -15.71 6.70
CA ALA A 122 -1.62 -15.94 7.65
C ALA A 122 -0.59 -16.87 7.05
N ILE A 123 0.68 -16.64 7.41
CA ILE A 123 1.81 -17.48 6.98
C ILE A 123 1.92 -18.72 7.87
N GLU A 124 1.55 -18.59 9.13
CA GLU A 124 1.67 -19.60 10.18
C GLU A 124 0.74 -20.78 9.95
N GLY A 125 -0.45 -20.56 9.39
CA GLY A 125 -1.46 -21.60 9.25
C GLY A 125 -2.80 -21.09 8.74
N GLN A 126 -3.84 -21.85 9.05
CA GLN A 126 -5.19 -21.66 8.54
C GLN A 126 -6.06 -20.82 9.48
N ILE A 127 -6.89 -19.95 8.91
CA ILE A 127 -7.89 -19.19 9.66
C ILE A 127 -9.26 -19.53 9.11
N VAL A 128 -10.11 -20.10 9.96
CA VAL A 128 -11.48 -20.48 9.61
C VAL A 128 -12.46 -19.55 10.32
N VAL A 129 -13.28 -18.84 9.53
CA VAL A 129 -14.20 -17.81 10.02
C VAL A 129 -15.65 -18.19 9.72
N LYS A 130 -16.52 -18.04 10.72
CA LYS A 130 -17.96 -17.94 10.53
C LYS A 130 -18.43 -16.56 10.95
N ALA A 131 -19.08 -15.81 10.05
CA ALA A 131 -19.52 -14.46 10.36
C ALA A 131 -20.87 -14.10 9.75
N GLU A 132 -21.50 -13.06 10.28
CA GLU A 132 -22.61 -12.41 9.60
C GLU A 132 -22.05 -11.58 8.44
N ARG A 133 -21.08 -10.71 8.70
CA ARG A 133 -20.37 -9.89 7.71
C ARG A 133 -18.87 -10.13 7.80
N ALA A 134 -18.24 -10.51 6.69
CA ALA A 134 -16.79 -10.74 6.63
C ALA A 134 -16.13 -9.85 5.59
N VAL A 135 -15.01 -9.21 5.96
CA VAL A 135 -14.04 -8.66 5.02
C VAL A 135 -12.87 -9.62 4.94
N TYR A 136 -12.49 -10.00 3.72
CA TYR A 136 -11.37 -10.89 3.47
C TYR A 136 -10.27 -10.20 2.67
N ASP A 137 -9.08 -10.12 3.25
CA ASP A 137 -7.86 -9.65 2.59
C ASP A 137 -6.83 -10.80 2.58
N PRO A 138 -6.56 -11.42 1.43
CA PRO A 138 -5.79 -12.65 1.38
C PRO A 138 -4.32 -12.48 1.76
N GLN A 139 -3.74 -11.28 1.68
CA GLN A 139 -2.34 -10.97 2.02
C GLN A 139 -1.34 -12.02 1.50
N SER A 140 -1.55 -12.53 0.28
CA SER A 140 -0.78 -13.67 -0.24
C SER A 140 -0.36 -13.43 -1.68
N ALA A 141 0.91 -13.06 -1.83
CA ALA A 141 1.55 -12.81 -3.12
C ALA A 141 1.94 -14.09 -3.89
N PHE A 142 1.53 -15.29 -3.47
CA PHE A 142 2.01 -16.53 -4.12
C PHE A 142 0.90 -17.52 -4.41
N ASN A 143 -0.02 -17.70 -3.46
CA ASN A 143 -1.18 -18.58 -3.64
C ASN A 143 -2.28 -18.10 -2.70
N PRO A 144 -3.01 -17.03 -3.06
CA PRO A 144 -4.14 -16.62 -2.26
C PRO A 144 -5.20 -17.74 -2.31
N GLU A 145 -5.79 -18.09 -1.17
CA GLU A 145 -6.82 -19.14 -1.11
C GLU A 145 -8.22 -18.48 -1.13
N PRO A 146 -9.20 -18.97 -1.92
CA PRO A 146 -10.56 -18.45 -1.88
C PRO A 146 -11.15 -18.48 -0.45
N PHE A 147 -11.94 -17.47 -0.08
CA PHE A 147 -12.48 -17.35 1.28
C PHE A 147 -13.15 -18.65 1.77
N HIS A 148 -14.00 -19.25 0.94
CA HIS A 148 -14.79 -20.45 1.27
C HIS A 148 -14.02 -21.78 1.18
N ALA A 149 -12.74 -21.78 0.81
CA ALA A 149 -12.00 -23.02 0.57
C ALA A 149 -11.71 -23.83 1.85
N ASN A 150 -11.60 -23.16 3.01
CA ASN A 150 -11.24 -23.80 4.28
C ASN A 150 -12.41 -23.90 5.29
N SER A 151 -13.62 -24.16 4.80
CA SER A 151 -14.88 -24.17 5.59
C SER A 151 -15.29 -22.80 6.17
N SER A 152 -14.67 -21.70 5.76
CA SER A 152 -15.12 -20.37 6.16
C SER A 152 -16.43 -19.99 5.46
N SER A 153 -17.30 -19.27 6.17
CA SER A 153 -18.61 -18.83 5.67
C SER A 153 -18.98 -17.46 6.22
N ALA A 154 -19.65 -16.65 5.40
CA ALA A 154 -20.23 -15.38 5.81
C ALA A 154 -21.60 -15.18 5.13
N LYS A 155 -22.54 -14.47 5.78
CA LYS A 155 -23.81 -14.09 5.12
C LYS A 155 -23.61 -12.96 4.12
N SER A 156 -22.71 -12.02 4.44
CA SER A 156 -22.21 -11.03 3.50
C SER A 156 -20.68 -11.02 3.47
N LEU A 157 -20.10 -10.96 2.27
CA LEU A 157 -18.66 -11.05 2.04
C LEU A 157 -18.16 -9.87 1.19
N ALA A 158 -17.17 -9.15 1.71
CA ALA A 158 -16.34 -8.26 0.93
C ALA A 158 -14.94 -8.85 0.75
N ILE A 159 -14.40 -8.76 -0.46
CA ILE A 159 -13.03 -9.17 -0.77
C ILE A 159 -12.21 -7.92 -1.07
N VAL A 160 -11.11 -7.71 -0.34
CA VAL A 160 -10.19 -6.59 -0.53
C VAL A 160 -8.86 -7.14 -1.00
N CYS A 161 -8.46 -6.85 -2.24
CA CYS A 161 -7.26 -7.43 -2.84
C CYS A 161 -6.55 -6.42 -3.75
N ASN A 162 -5.26 -6.63 -4.04
CA ASN A 162 -4.56 -5.86 -5.07
C ASN A 162 -4.70 -6.50 -6.47
N GLY A 163 -4.29 -5.78 -7.51
CA GLY A 163 -4.38 -6.27 -8.89
C GLY A 163 -3.64 -7.58 -9.16
N TYR A 164 -2.49 -7.78 -8.54
CA TYR A 164 -1.70 -9.01 -8.70
C TYR A 164 -2.40 -10.22 -8.06
N GLU A 165 -2.93 -10.08 -6.84
CA GLU A 165 -3.71 -11.11 -6.15
C GLU A 165 -4.98 -11.47 -6.93
N ALA A 166 -5.70 -10.46 -7.44
CA ALA A 166 -6.90 -10.67 -8.25
C ALA A 166 -6.59 -11.47 -9.53
N SER A 167 -5.49 -11.13 -10.21
CA SER A 167 -5.01 -11.85 -11.38
C SER A 167 -4.60 -13.29 -11.06
N LEU A 168 -3.96 -13.55 -9.92
CA LEU A 168 -3.59 -14.90 -9.49
C LEU A 168 -4.82 -15.79 -9.26
N TRP A 169 -5.89 -15.25 -8.65
CA TRP A 169 -7.12 -16.01 -8.41
C TRP A 169 -7.91 -16.34 -9.66
N THR A 170 -7.98 -15.40 -10.58
CA THR A 170 -8.89 -15.48 -11.73
C THR A 170 -8.20 -15.94 -13.01
N GLY A 171 -6.87 -15.89 -13.06
CA GLY A 171 -6.08 -16.06 -14.28
C GLY A 171 -6.21 -14.89 -15.27
N ALA A 172 -6.99 -13.86 -14.95
CA ALA A 172 -7.21 -12.71 -15.83
C ALA A 172 -6.00 -11.76 -15.78
N LYS A 173 -5.54 -11.33 -16.96
CA LYS A 173 -4.42 -10.38 -17.08
C LYS A 173 -4.80 -8.93 -16.77
N ASP A 174 -6.07 -8.58 -16.94
CA ASP A 174 -6.59 -7.27 -16.61
C ASP A 174 -7.17 -7.30 -15.18
N PRO A 175 -6.62 -6.53 -14.24
CA PRO A 175 -7.10 -6.46 -12.86
C PRO A 175 -8.58 -6.12 -12.74
N LYS A 176 -9.15 -5.33 -13.67
CA LYS A 176 -10.58 -4.97 -13.63
C LYS A 176 -11.49 -6.13 -14.00
N GLN A 177 -11.07 -6.92 -14.99
CA GLN A 177 -11.74 -8.17 -15.34
C GLN A 177 -11.61 -9.20 -14.22
N ALA A 178 -10.43 -9.28 -13.58
CA ALA A 178 -10.21 -10.12 -12.41
C ALA A 178 -11.18 -9.77 -11.27
N ALA A 179 -11.29 -8.50 -10.89
CA ALA A 179 -12.22 -8.07 -9.84
C ALA A 179 -13.69 -8.40 -10.17
N SER A 180 -14.09 -8.25 -11.43
CA SER A 180 -15.44 -8.61 -11.90
C SER A 180 -15.69 -10.12 -11.80
N ALA A 181 -14.70 -10.94 -12.15
CA ALA A 181 -14.77 -12.39 -12.02
C ALA A 181 -14.79 -12.84 -10.55
N LEU A 182 -14.07 -12.15 -9.65
CA LEU A 182 -14.12 -12.42 -8.21
C LEU A 182 -15.53 -12.22 -7.65
N LEU A 183 -16.16 -11.09 -8.01
CA LEU A 183 -17.52 -10.79 -7.58
C LEU A 183 -18.51 -11.88 -8.03
N ALA A 184 -18.42 -12.31 -9.29
CA ALA A 184 -19.32 -13.32 -9.85
C ALA A 184 -19.06 -14.74 -9.31
N ASN A 185 -17.80 -15.16 -9.21
CA ASN A 185 -17.43 -16.56 -8.97
C ASN A 185 -17.28 -16.90 -7.48
N HIS A 186 -16.99 -15.92 -6.62
CA HIS A 186 -16.69 -16.16 -5.21
C HIS A 186 -17.82 -15.77 -4.26
N LYS A 187 -19.03 -15.50 -4.78
CA LYS A 187 -20.22 -15.12 -3.99
C LYS A 187 -19.95 -13.94 -3.04
N ALA A 188 -19.15 -12.97 -3.50
CA ALA A 188 -18.91 -11.74 -2.76
C ALA A 188 -20.01 -10.71 -3.08
N ASP A 189 -20.40 -9.93 -2.08
CA ASP A 189 -21.29 -8.77 -2.25
C ASP A 189 -20.51 -7.53 -2.66
N VAL A 190 -19.21 -7.49 -2.33
CA VAL A 190 -18.31 -6.39 -2.65
C VAL A 190 -16.94 -6.92 -3.02
N VAL A 191 -16.33 -6.38 -4.06
CA VAL A 191 -14.89 -6.53 -4.31
C VAL A 191 -14.25 -5.15 -4.35
N VAL A 192 -13.22 -4.93 -3.53
CA VAL A 192 -12.38 -3.74 -3.55
C VAL A 192 -11.02 -4.10 -4.12
N LEU A 193 -10.70 -3.51 -5.26
CA LEU A 193 -9.44 -3.66 -5.96
C LEU A 193 -8.51 -2.48 -5.61
N LYS A 194 -7.52 -2.73 -4.76
CA LYS A 194 -6.49 -1.77 -4.34
C LYS A 194 -5.49 -1.56 -5.49
N MET A 195 -5.27 -0.31 -5.89
CA MET A 195 -4.39 0.08 -7.00
C MET A 195 -3.29 1.09 -6.58
N GLY A 196 -2.96 1.14 -5.28
CA GLY A 196 -1.88 1.96 -4.74
C GLY A 196 -2.03 3.44 -5.08
N HIS A 197 -1.07 3.98 -5.82
CA HIS A 197 -1.07 5.39 -6.27
C HIS A 197 -2.26 5.78 -7.16
N GLU A 198 -3.02 4.81 -7.71
CA GLU A 198 -4.23 5.04 -8.51
C GLU A 198 -5.54 4.99 -7.69
N GLY A 199 -5.47 4.71 -6.38
CA GLY A 199 -6.63 4.59 -5.50
C GLY A 199 -7.18 3.17 -5.45
N ALA A 200 -8.50 3.02 -5.48
CA ALA A 200 -9.16 1.73 -5.44
C ALA A 200 -10.41 1.69 -6.31
N TYR A 201 -10.74 0.53 -6.88
CA TYR A 201 -12.04 0.32 -7.52
C TYR A 201 -12.94 -0.52 -6.64
N VAL A 202 -14.20 -0.12 -6.52
CA VAL A 202 -15.21 -0.90 -5.80
C VAL A 202 -16.22 -1.47 -6.80
N TYR A 203 -16.46 -2.77 -6.67
CA TYR A 203 -17.39 -3.54 -7.48
C TYR A 203 -18.50 -4.06 -6.58
N THR A 204 -19.74 -3.84 -6.99
CA THR A 204 -20.95 -4.41 -6.34
C THR A 204 -21.84 -5.03 -7.42
N PRO A 205 -22.74 -5.96 -7.07
CA PRO A 205 -23.68 -6.54 -8.02
C PRO A 205 -24.49 -5.44 -8.73
N ASN A 206 -24.68 -5.60 -10.04
CA ASN A 206 -25.54 -4.76 -10.89
C ASN A 206 -25.10 -3.29 -11.06
N ASN A 207 -23.94 -2.88 -10.53
CA ASN A 207 -23.41 -1.53 -10.72
C ASN A 207 -22.14 -1.55 -11.58
N GLN A 208 -21.88 -0.43 -12.26
CA GLN A 208 -20.57 -0.23 -12.88
C GLN A 208 -19.50 -0.03 -11.80
N PRO A 209 -18.25 -0.50 -12.03
CA PRO A 209 -17.15 -0.30 -11.08
C PRO A 209 -16.92 1.19 -10.82
N GLN A 210 -16.85 1.57 -9.55
CA GLN A 210 -16.64 2.95 -9.12
C GLN A 210 -15.19 3.15 -8.67
N LEU A 211 -14.57 4.24 -9.12
CA LEU A 211 -13.23 4.63 -8.70
C LEU A 211 -13.32 5.46 -7.41
N VAL A 212 -12.64 5.00 -6.37
CA VAL A 212 -12.33 5.76 -5.16
C VAL A 212 -10.95 6.38 -5.35
N ALA A 213 -10.92 7.72 -5.30
CA ALA A 213 -9.70 8.49 -5.52
C ALA A 213 -8.65 8.20 -4.45
N PRO A 214 -7.35 8.09 -4.82
CA PRO A 214 -6.27 8.20 -3.85
C PRO A 214 -6.12 9.64 -3.39
N TYR A 215 -5.41 9.85 -2.29
CA TYR A 215 -5.06 11.18 -1.81
C TYR A 215 -3.56 11.39 -1.86
N MET A 216 -3.14 12.52 -2.42
CA MET A 216 -1.73 12.87 -2.56
C MET A 216 -1.15 13.34 -1.23
N THR A 217 -0.14 12.63 -0.74
CA THR A 217 0.59 12.94 0.49
C THR A 217 1.94 13.63 0.16
N GLY A 218 2.51 14.33 1.13
CA GLY A 218 3.86 14.91 1.04
C GLY A 218 4.95 13.87 1.30
N HIS A 219 4.66 12.89 2.14
CA HIS A 219 5.51 11.75 2.49
C HIS A 219 4.74 10.43 2.31
N VAL A 220 5.43 9.35 1.95
CA VAL A 220 4.79 8.04 1.74
C VAL A 220 5.55 6.91 2.44
N PHE A 221 4.97 6.41 3.53
CA PHE A 221 5.34 5.14 4.14
C PHE A 221 4.30 4.06 3.79
N SER A 222 4.64 3.16 2.85
CA SER A 222 3.67 2.21 2.30
C SER A 222 3.55 0.88 3.06
N ILE A 223 4.48 0.54 3.95
CA ILE A 223 4.40 -0.73 4.71
C ILE A 223 3.13 -0.71 5.55
N GLY A 224 2.26 -1.70 5.36
CA GLY A 224 0.97 -1.86 6.06
C GLY A 224 -0.13 -0.85 5.73
N SER A 225 0.07 0.00 4.72
CA SER A 225 -0.96 0.89 4.19
C SER A 225 -2.24 0.15 3.77
N GLY A 226 -2.08 -1.04 3.19
CA GLY A 226 -3.18 -1.94 2.82
C GLY A 226 -3.91 -2.55 4.02
N ASP A 227 -3.22 -2.77 5.15
CA ASP A 227 -3.85 -3.28 6.36
C ASP A 227 -4.74 -2.21 7.00
N VAL A 228 -4.28 -0.96 7.02
CA VAL A 228 -5.08 0.20 7.45
C VAL A 228 -6.31 0.37 6.56
N PHE A 229 -6.14 0.24 5.23
CA PHE A 229 -7.26 0.29 4.30
C PHE A 229 -8.32 -0.78 4.64
N SER A 230 -7.89 -2.05 4.74
CA SER A 230 -8.79 -3.18 5.01
C SER A 230 -9.46 -3.07 6.38
N ALA A 231 -8.75 -2.55 7.39
CA ALA A 231 -9.28 -2.32 8.73
C ALA A 231 -10.38 -1.25 8.75
N VAL A 232 -10.10 -0.08 8.20
CA VAL A 232 -11.06 1.03 8.18
C VAL A 232 -12.24 0.71 7.28
N PHE A 233 -12.01 0.04 6.15
CA PHE A 233 -13.09 -0.47 5.31
C PHE A 233 -13.97 -1.46 6.09
N ALA A 234 -13.39 -2.40 6.85
CA ALA A 234 -14.16 -3.36 7.63
C ALA A 234 -14.96 -2.70 8.76
N HIS A 235 -14.41 -1.70 9.43
CA HIS A 235 -15.15 -0.89 10.40
C HIS A 235 -16.40 -0.26 9.78
N PHE A 236 -16.24 0.50 8.68
CA PHE A 236 -17.37 1.21 8.10
C PHE A 236 -18.35 0.28 7.36
N TRP A 237 -17.86 -0.64 6.54
CA TRP A 237 -18.72 -1.52 5.76
C TRP A 237 -19.28 -2.67 6.60
N ALA A 238 -18.44 -3.45 7.30
CA ALA A 238 -18.93 -4.62 8.02
C ALA A 238 -19.66 -4.22 9.30
N GLU A 239 -19.03 -3.45 10.18
CA GLU A 239 -19.57 -3.13 11.50
C GLU A 239 -20.63 -2.01 11.48
N GLN A 240 -20.41 -0.91 10.75
CA GLN A 240 -21.35 0.21 10.67
C GLN A 240 -22.38 0.09 9.53
N ASN A 241 -22.29 -0.97 8.71
CA ASN A 241 -23.19 -1.23 7.59
C ASN A 241 -23.30 -0.06 6.58
N MET A 242 -22.21 0.68 6.39
CA MET A 242 -22.09 1.79 5.44
C MET A 242 -22.05 1.28 3.98
N ASP A 243 -22.44 2.15 3.04
CA ASP A 243 -22.30 1.89 1.61
C ASP A 243 -20.84 1.52 1.26
N PRO A 244 -20.60 0.54 0.37
CA PRO A 244 -19.24 0.11 0.01
C PRO A 244 -18.35 1.23 -0.56
N ILE A 245 -18.90 2.17 -1.32
CA ILE A 245 -18.14 3.28 -1.92
C ILE A 245 -17.73 4.27 -0.83
N ASP A 246 -18.66 4.62 0.05
CA ASP A 246 -18.40 5.54 1.16
C ASP A 246 -17.40 4.94 2.14
N ALA A 247 -17.54 3.65 2.48
CA ALA A 247 -16.60 2.93 3.34
C ALA A 247 -15.19 2.87 2.73
N ALA A 248 -15.08 2.61 1.42
CA ALA A 248 -13.79 2.60 0.72
C ALA A 248 -13.19 4.02 0.61
N THR A 249 -14.02 5.05 0.51
CA THR A 249 -13.57 6.46 0.52
C THR A 249 -12.95 6.83 1.87
N GLN A 250 -13.59 6.45 2.98
CA GLN A 250 -13.03 6.62 4.32
C GLN A 250 -11.73 5.81 4.50
N ALA A 251 -11.70 4.58 3.99
CA ALA A 251 -10.51 3.74 4.04
C ALA A 251 -9.34 4.35 3.25
N SER A 252 -9.59 4.90 2.07
CA SER A 252 -8.57 5.55 1.25
C SER A 252 -7.98 6.80 1.93
N LEU A 253 -8.83 7.61 2.55
CA LEU A 253 -8.39 8.77 3.34
C LEU A 253 -7.55 8.35 4.55
N ALA A 254 -8.01 7.35 5.31
CA ALA A 254 -7.27 6.81 6.45
C ALA A 254 -5.88 6.28 6.05
N THR A 255 -5.82 5.56 4.92
CA THR A 255 -4.55 5.08 4.37
C THR A 255 -3.62 6.24 4.02
N ALA A 256 -4.13 7.33 3.45
CA ALA A 256 -3.31 8.50 3.13
C ALA A 256 -2.78 9.19 4.40
N ILE A 257 -3.62 9.36 5.43
CA ILE A 257 -3.20 9.89 6.74
C ILE A 257 -2.09 9.02 7.33
N TYR A 258 -2.25 7.69 7.28
CA TYR A 258 -1.25 6.75 7.74
C TYR A 258 0.06 6.84 6.92
N CYS A 259 -0.02 6.88 5.60
CA CYS A 259 1.17 6.99 4.74
C CYS A 259 1.97 8.28 4.99
N GLU A 260 1.27 9.39 5.23
CA GLU A 260 1.88 10.69 5.55
C GLU A 260 2.58 10.65 6.92
N THR A 261 1.90 10.13 7.95
CA THR A 261 2.28 10.35 9.36
C THR A 261 2.82 9.13 10.10
N GLN A 262 2.65 7.94 9.53
CA GLN A 262 2.90 6.63 10.16
C GLN A 262 2.15 6.43 11.49
N SER A 263 1.15 7.27 11.78
CA SER A 263 0.51 7.33 13.08
C SER A 263 -0.71 6.43 13.16
N LEU A 264 -0.84 5.73 14.30
CA LEU A 264 -2.01 4.95 14.68
C LEU A 264 -2.36 5.33 16.14
N PRO A 265 -3.63 5.24 16.55
CA PRO A 265 -4.80 4.80 15.79
C PRO A 265 -5.31 5.86 14.80
N ILE A 266 -6.15 5.46 13.85
CA ILE A 266 -6.94 6.40 13.04
C ILE A 266 -8.12 6.87 13.88
N THR A 267 -8.32 8.18 13.93
CA THR A 267 -9.37 8.79 14.77
C THR A 267 -10.51 9.34 13.93
N THR A 268 -11.72 9.39 14.50
CA THR A 268 -12.86 10.07 13.87
C THR A 268 -12.54 11.52 13.55
N GLN A 269 -11.80 12.21 14.42
CA GLN A 269 -11.38 13.60 14.18
C GLN A 269 -10.49 13.71 12.94
N SER A 270 -9.50 12.82 12.78
CA SER A 270 -8.63 12.84 11.58
C SER A 270 -9.39 12.56 10.28
N LEU A 271 -10.48 11.79 10.34
CA LEU A 271 -11.33 11.52 9.17
C LEU A 271 -12.33 12.65 8.87
N GLN A 272 -12.68 13.47 9.85
CA GLN A 272 -13.67 14.55 9.70
C GLN A 272 -13.03 15.92 9.44
N ASP A 273 -11.81 16.16 9.92
CA ASP A 273 -11.15 17.45 9.78
C ASP A 273 -10.58 17.64 8.36
N THR A 274 -11.38 18.25 7.50
CA THR A 274 -11.03 18.52 6.10
C THR A 274 -9.82 19.42 5.93
N THR A 275 -9.41 20.17 6.97
CA THR A 275 -8.21 21.02 6.90
C THR A 275 -6.92 20.22 6.94
N LEU A 276 -6.99 19.00 7.48
CA LEU A 276 -5.88 18.05 7.59
C LEU A 276 -5.85 17.04 6.44
N HIS A 277 -6.87 17.05 5.57
CA HIS A 277 -6.98 16.05 4.53
C HIS A 277 -6.00 16.30 3.39
N PRO A 278 -5.25 15.28 2.95
CA PRO A 278 -4.53 15.35 1.70
C PRO A 278 -5.50 15.60 0.54
N GLN A 279 -5.01 16.15 -0.56
CA GLN A 279 -5.88 16.48 -1.70
C GLN A 279 -6.24 15.20 -2.49
N PRO A 280 -7.52 14.99 -2.84
CA PRO A 280 -7.89 13.87 -3.69
C PRO A 280 -7.23 14.04 -5.06
N PHE A 281 -6.65 12.95 -5.57
CA PHE A 281 -5.93 12.95 -6.83
C PHE A 281 -6.78 12.36 -7.93
N THR A 282 -6.94 13.12 -9.01
CA THR A 282 -7.59 12.64 -10.23
C THR A 282 -6.53 12.39 -11.28
N MET A 283 -6.47 11.14 -11.74
CA MET A 283 -5.53 10.74 -12.79
C MET A 283 -5.99 11.21 -14.16
N ARG A 284 -5.02 11.63 -14.97
CA ARG A 284 -5.23 11.91 -16.38
C ARG A 284 -5.58 10.63 -17.16
N PRO A 285 -6.57 10.69 -18.08
CA PRO A 285 -6.89 9.57 -18.96
C PRO A 285 -5.69 9.10 -19.78
N GLN A 286 -5.60 7.78 -20.01
CA GLN A 286 -4.49 7.17 -20.75
C GLN A 286 -4.26 7.80 -22.14
N ALA A 287 -5.33 8.18 -22.85
CA ALA A 287 -5.27 8.81 -24.17
C ALA A 287 -4.60 10.20 -24.18
N GLN A 288 -4.48 10.83 -23.01
CA GLN A 288 -3.88 12.16 -22.84
C GLN A 288 -2.50 12.10 -22.16
N ARG A 289 -1.97 10.89 -21.92
CA ARG A 289 -0.62 10.70 -21.36
C ARG A 289 0.43 11.03 -22.42
N ALA A 290 1.58 11.53 -21.97
CA ALA A 290 2.74 11.76 -22.81
C ALA A 290 3.27 10.44 -23.41
N HIS A 291 4.25 10.51 -24.32
CA HIS A 291 4.82 9.31 -24.91
C HIS A 291 5.51 8.47 -23.83
N TYR A 292 6.33 9.12 -22.99
CA TYR A 292 6.84 8.58 -21.74
C TYR A 292 6.18 9.30 -20.56
N ASP A 293 5.80 8.54 -19.53
CA ASP A 293 5.28 9.14 -18.30
C ASP A 293 6.44 9.73 -17.48
N VAL A 294 7.59 9.05 -17.45
CA VAL A 294 8.79 9.50 -16.71
C VAL A 294 10.05 9.32 -17.55
N TYR A 295 10.87 10.36 -17.58
CA TYR A 295 12.29 10.30 -17.93
C TYR A 295 13.10 10.11 -16.64
N LEU A 296 13.78 8.97 -16.51
CA LEU A 296 14.60 8.63 -15.35
C LEU A 296 16.05 9.06 -15.60
N ALA A 297 16.40 10.24 -15.09
CA ALA A 297 17.74 10.80 -15.11
C ALA A 297 18.55 10.26 -13.92
N GLY A 298 19.76 9.78 -14.17
CA GLY A 298 20.64 9.29 -13.12
C GLY A 298 21.92 8.67 -13.67
N PRO A 299 23.03 8.75 -12.91
CA PRO A 299 24.28 8.14 -13.34
C PRO A 299 24.22 6.62 -13.30
N PHE A 300 25.10 5.95 -14.06
CA PHE A 300 25.22 4.49 -14.08
C PHE A 300 26.68 4.02 -14.20
N PHE A 301 27.63 4.85 -13.74
CA PHE A 301 29.06 4.60 -13.88
C PHE A 301 29.61 3.64 -12.83
N THR A 302 28.92 3.52 -11.69
CA THR A 302 29.27 2.60 -10.60
C THR A 302 28.13 1.61 -10.35
N MET A 303 28.45 0.50 -9.68
CA MET A 303 27.46 -0.52 -9.30
C MET A 303 26.32 0.07 -8.45
N ALA A 304 26.64 0.92 -7.48
CA ALA A 304 25.66 1.54 -6.60
C ALA A 304 24.70 2.46 -7.36
N GLN A 305 25.24 3.31 -8.23
CA GLN A 305 24.44 4.18 -9.10
C GLN A 305 23.51 3.37 -10.01
N ARG A 306 24.05 2.31 -10.64
CA ARG A 306 23.26 1.43 -11.50
C ARG A 306 22.15 0.71 -10.73
N TRP A 307 22.41 0.23 -9.52
CA TRP A 307 21.38 -0.39 -8.68
C TRP A 307 20.23 0.57 -8.38
N LEU A 308 20.52 1.83 -8.05
CA LEU A 308 19.48 2.82 -7.79
C LEU A 308 18.65 3.12 -9.04
N VAL A 309 19.27 3.25 -10.22
CA VAL A 309 18.56 3.43 -11.50
C VAL A 309 17.65 2.24 -11.80
N GLU A 310 18.13 1.01 -11.64
CA GLU A 310 17.35 -0.21 -11.86
C GLU A 310 16.17 -0.30 -10.89
N GLU A 311 16.40 -0.03 -9.60
CA GLU A 311 15.36 -0.08 -8.57
C GLU A 311 14.26 0.97 -8.82
N ALA A 312 14.65 2.23 -9.11
CA ALA A 312 13.71 3.29 -9.45
C ALA A 312 12.88 2.95 -10.69
N ARG A 313 13.53 2.44 -11.74
CA ARG A 313 12.86 2.02 -12.97
C ARG A 313 11.88 0.88 -12.74
N ASN A 314 12.28 -0.13 -11.96
CA ASN A 314 11.44 -1.26 -11.64
C ASN A 314 10.22 -0.84 -10.82
N ALA A 315 10.40 0.02 -9.82
CA ALA A 315 9.31 0.57 -9.01
C ALA A 315 8.30 1.37 -9.85
N LEU A 316 8.79 2.28 -10.71
CA LEU A 316 7.92 3.05 -11.61
C LEU A 316 7.18 2.16 -12.62
N ARG A 317 7.83 1.13 -13.16
CA ARG A 317 7.20 0.19 -14.10
C ARG A 317 6.21 -0.73 -13.41
N ALA A 318 6.48 -1.15 -12.17
CA ALA A 318 5.53 -1.92 -11.35
C ALA A 318 4.28 -1.08 -11.04
N ALA A 319 4.42 0.25 -10.94
CA ALA A 319 3.31 1.20 -10.88
C ALA A 319 2.63 1.45 -12.24
N GLY A 320 3.04 0.77 -13.32
CA GLY A 320 2.39 0.87 -14.63
C GLY A 320 2.78 2.09 -15.48
N LEU A 321 3.86 2.80 -15.13
CA LEU A 321 4.34 3.96 -15.88
C LEU A 321 5.25 3.55 -17.06
N LYS A 322 5.19 4.31 -18.14
CA LYS A 322 6.11 4.25 -19.28
C LYS A 322 7.37 5.03 -18.95
N VAL A 323 8.45 4.32 -18.63
CA VAL A 323 9.73 4.92 -18.21
C VAL A 323 10.76 4.85 -19.34
N PHE A 324 11.33 6.01 -19.68
CA PHE A 324 12.57 6.13 -20.44
C PHE A 324 13.75 6.33 -19.49
N SER A 325 14.84 5.60 -19.70
CA SER A 325 16.09 5.67 -18.94
C SER A 325 17.25 5.71 -19.95
N PRO A 326 18.06 6.78 -19.97
CA PRO A 326 19.19 6.89 -20.91
C PRO A 326 20.07 5.64 -20.95
N TYR A 327 20.30 5.04 -19.79
CA TYR A 327 21.05 3.79 -19.66
C TYR A 327 20.47 2.62 -20.47
N HIS A 328 19.15 2.42 -20.43
CA HIS A 328 18.51 1.23 -20.99
C HIS A 328 18.11 1.40 -22.45
N GLU A 329 17.68 2.59 -22.81
CA GLU A 329 17.10 2.86 -24.14
C GLU A 329 18.14 3.41 -25.14
N VAL A 330 19.26 3.99 -24.68
CA VAL A 330 20.34 4.52 -25.54
C VAL A 330 21.68 3.87 -25.21
N GLY A 331 22.10 3.90 -23.94
CA GLY A 331 23.36 3.33 -23.47
C GLY A 331 24.59 4.19 -23.79
N ASN A 332 25.77 3.55 -23.81
CA ASN A 332 27.03 4.24 -24.06
C ASN A 332 27.25 4.51 -25.56
N GLY A 333 27.71 5.72 -25.91
CA GLY A 333 28.00 6.07 -27.29
C GLY A 333 28.62 7.46 -27.45
N PRO A 334 28.95 7.87 -28.69
CA PRO A 334 29.46 9.21 -28.97
C PRO A 334 28.38 10.27 -28.70
N ALA A 335 28.81 11.47 -28.26
CA ALA A 335 27.90 12.57 -27.93
C ALA A 335 26.95 12.96 -29.08
N SER A 336 27.38 12.82 -30.34
CA SER A 336 26.56 13.09 -31.53
C SER A 336 25.38 12.13 -31.70
N HIS A 337 25.38 11.02 -30.98
CA HIS A 337 24.30 10.02 -31.00
C HIS A 337 23.49 10.05 -29.70
N VAL A 338 24.18 10.03 -28.54
CA VAL A 338 23.54 9.92 -27.22
C VAL A 338 22.71 11.16 -26.90
N ALA A 339 23.33 12.34 -26.92
CA ALA A 339 22.67 13.57 -26.46
C ALA A 339 21.40 13.93 -27.27
N PRO A 340 21.36 13.81 -28.61
CA PRO A 340 20.13 14.07 -29.36
C PRO A 340 18.98 13.12 -29.02
N LEU A 341 19.26 11.84 -28.78
CA LEU A 341 18.23 10.84 -28.44
C LEU A 341 17.67 11.08 -27.04
N ASP A 342 18.55 11.34 -26.08
CA ASP A 342 18.16 11.62 -24.69
C ASP A 342 17.30 12.90 -24.60
N ILE A 343 17.72 13.98 -25.27
CA ILE A 343 16.95 15.23 -25.31
C ILE A 343 15.63 15.07 -26.06
N ALA A 344 15.58 14.26 -27.12
CA ALA A 344 14.32 13.97 -27.81
C ALA A 344 13.34 13.23 -26.89
N ALA A 345 13.81 12.24 -26.14
CA ALA A 345 12.99 11.49 -25.19
C ALA A 345 12.52 12.33 -24.00
N LEU A 346 13.39 13.18 -23.44
CA LEU A 346 13.04 14.11 -22.37
C LEU A 346 11.91 15.06 -22.81
N ASN A 347 11.98 15.63 -24.01
CA ASN A 347 10.91 16.48 -24.55
C ASN A 347 9.58 15.74 -24.80
N GLN A 348 9.59 14.41 -24.86
CA GLN A 348 8.41 13.56 -25.01
C GLN A 348 7.89 12.99 -23.68
N SER A 349 8.49 13.40 -22.57
CA SER A 349 8.19 12.88 -21.23
C SER A 349 7.31 13.85 -20.43
N ALA A 350 6.40 13.32 -19.60
CA ALA A 350 5.55 14.16 -18.75
C ALA A 350 6.29 14.71 -17.52
N LEU A 351 7.33 14.02 -17.06
CA LEU A 351 8.10 14.32 -15.85
C LEU A 351 9.55 13.85 -16.02
N VAL A 352 10.50 14.52 -15.37
CA VAL A 352 11.82 13.97 -15.05
C VAL A 352 11.87 13.50 -13.58
N LEU A 353 12.24 12.25 -13.34
CA LEU A 353 12.74 11.80 -12.03
C LEU A 353 14.27 11.81 -12.08
N ALA A 354 14.91 12.68 -11.29
CA ALA A 354 16.36 12.82 -11.23
C ALA A 354 16.94 12.19 -9.96
N LEU A 355 17.89 11.26 -10.11
CA LEU A 355 18.65 10.64 -9.04
C LEU A 355 19.96 11.44 -8.85
N ILE A 356 19.98 12.38 -7.89
CA ILE A 356 20.98 13.46 -7.86
C ILE A 356 22.21 13.12 -7.01
N ASP A 357 22.17 12.05 -6.22
CA ASP A 357 23.30 11.68 -5.37
C ASP A 357 24.58 11.47 -6.19
N GLY A 358 25.65 12.13 -5.76
CA GLY A 358 26.93 12.20 -6.46
C GLY A 358 27.06 13.36 -7.47
N LEU A 359 26.03 14.21 -7.62
CA LEU A 359 26.06 15.43 -8.42
C LEU A 359 26.54 15.20 -9.87
N ASP A 360 26.04 14.13 -10.50
CA ASP A 360 26.38 13.83 -11.88
C ASP A 360 26.00 14.99 -12.82
N ALA A 361 26.97 15.47 -13.60
CA ALA A 361 26.80 16.63 -14.45
C ALA A 361 25.74 16.41 -15.54
N GLY A 362 25.61 15.19 -16.05
CA GLY A 362 24.58 14.83 -17.03
C GLY A 362 23.19 14.94 -16.44
N THR A 363 22.98 14.31 -15.28
CA THR A 363 21.72 14.36 -14.52
C THR A 363 21.32 15.79 -14.14
N ILE A 364 22.29 16.61 -13.69
CA ILE A 364 22.05 18.04 -13.38
C ILE A 364 21.65 18.82 -14.64
N TYR A 365 22.32 18.56 -15.77
CA TYR A 365 21.99 19.19 -17.04
C TYR A 365 20.58 18.81 -17.51
N GLU A 366 20.20 17.54 -17.43
CA GLU A 366 18.87 17.04 -17.79
C GLU A 366 17.78 17.68 -16.92
N ALA A 367 17.99 17.76 -15.60
CA ALA A 367 17.08 18.43 -14.67
C ALA A 367 16.94 19.94 -14.99
N GLY A 368 18.06 20.63 -15.25
CA GLY A 368 18.05 22.04 -15.64
C GLY A 368 17.36 22.29 -16.98
N TYR A 369 17.60 21.43 -17.97
CA TYR A 369 16.94 21.50 -19.28
C TYR A 369 15.43 21.28 -19.15
N ALA A 370 15.01 20.28 -18.38
CA ALA A 370 13.61 20.00 -18.11
C ALA A 370 12.91 21.20 -17.48
N ALA A 371 13.51 21.80 -16.44
CA ALA A 371 13.00 23.00 -15.81
C ALA A 371 12.87 24.17 -16.82
N ALA A 372 13.88 24.40 -17.65
CA ALA A 372 13.84 25.43 -18.69
C ALA A 372 12.74 25.20 -19.75
N LYS A 373 12.32 23.95 -19.97
CA LYS A 373 11.21 23.57 -20.85
C LYS A 373 9.85 23.53 -20.17
N GLY A 374 9.79 23.76 -18.86
CA GLY A 374 8.58 23.61 -18.07
C GLY A 374 8.14 22.16 -17.86
N VAL A 375 9.04 21.20 -18.09
CA VAL A 375 8.82 19.79 -17.72
C VAL A 375 9.08 19.69 -16.22
N PRO A 376 8.11 19.21 -15.40
CA PRO A 376 8.29 19.10 -13.97
C PRO A 376 9.44 18.16 -13.62
N VAL A 377 10.09 18.42 -12.49
CA VAL A 377 11.20 17.60 -11.97
C VAL A 377 10.85 17.14 -10.56
N VAL A 378 10.93 15.83 -10.34
CA VAL A 378 11.02 15.23 -9.01
C VAL A 378 12.46 14.72 -8.86
N ALA A 379 13.03 14.94 -7.69
CA ALA A 379 14.43 14.71 -7.38
C ALA A 379 14.53 13.78 -6.17
N PHE A 380 15.32 12.73 -6.30
CA PHE A 380 15.73 11.90 -5.16
C PHE A 380 17.18 12.22 -4.80
N SER A 381 17.40 12.56 -3.53
CA SER A 381 18.74 12.76 -2.98
C SER A 381 18.77 12.54 -1.47
N GLU A 382 19.62 11.63 -1.01
CA GLU A 382 19.82 11.35 0.42
C GLU A 382 20.96 12.15 1.04
N GLN A 383 21.99 12.48 0.25
CA GLN A 383 23.29 12.92 0.78
C GLN A 383 23.72 14.32 0.33
N VAL A 384 23.03 14.93 -0.63
CA VAL A 384 23.44 16.22 -1.18
C VAL A 384 22.93 17.35 -0.29
N SER A 385 23.80 18.34 -0.05
CA SER A 385 23.46 19.51 0.76
C SER A 385 22.43 20.40 0.08
N ASN A 386 21.61 21.11 0.87
CA ASN A 386 20.67 22.11 0.33
C ASN A 386 21.38 23.20 -0.49
N GLU A 387 22.63 23.54 -0.13
CA GLU A 387 23.43 24.55 -0.84
C GLU A 387 23.76 24.09 -2.26
N ASP A 388 24.09 22.81 -2.46
CA ASP A 388 24.39 22.25 -3.77
C ASP A 388 23.13 22.04 -4.61
N LEU A 389 21.98 21.83 -3.96
CA LEU A 389 20.67 21.64 -4.61
C LEU A 389 19.96 22.95 -4.98
N LYS A 390 20.49 24.12 -4.60
CA LYS A 390 19.81 25.43 -4.76
C LYS A 390 19.32 25.72 -6.17
N MET A 391 20.06 25.30 -7.20
CA MET A 391 19.65 25.52 -8.59
C MET A 391 18.51 24.59 -9.01
N ILE A 392 18.46 23.37 -8.48
CA ILE A 392 17.40 22.42 -8.76
C ILE A 392 16.13 22.83 -8.00
N ALA A 393 16.26 23.08 -6.69
CA ALA A 393 15.17 23.55 -5.83
C ALA A 393 14.61 24.92 -6.30
N GLY A 394 15.49 25.87 -6.60
CA GLY A 394 15.11 27.23 -7.02
C GLY A 394 14.37 27.30 -8.36
N ASN A 395 14.43 26.22 -9.15
CA ASN A 395 13.67 26.07 -10.41
C ASN A 395 12.42 25.18 -10.25
N GLY A 396 11.96 24.96 -9.02
CA GLY A 396 10.66 24.34 -8.74
C GLY A 396 10.66 22.80 -8.73
N ALA A 397 11.83 22.16 -8.67
CA ALA A 397 11.90 20.72 -8.48
C ALA A 397 11.43 20.31 -7.06
N GLU A 398 10.69 19.21 -6.97
CA GLU A 398 10.35 18.59 -5.67
C GLU A 398 11.46 17.63 -5.27
N ILE A 399 12.13 17.89 -4.15
CA ILE A 399 13.28 17.09 -3.69
C ILE A 399 12.87 16.24 -2.49
N HIS A 400 13.15 14.94 -2.57
CA HIS A 400 12.84 13.97 -1.53
C HIS A 400 14.08 13.14 -1.18
N SER A 401 14.30 12.94 0.12
CA SER A 401 15.34 12.05 0.64
C SER A 401 14.84 10.64 0.96
N ASP A 402 13.53 10.40 0.89
CA ASP A 402 12.96 9.07 0.99
C ASP A 402 12.63 8.53 -0.40
N PHE A 403 13.14 7.34 -0.70
CA PHE A 403 13.01 6.71 -2.02
C PHE A 403 11.55 6.43 -2.38
N THR A 404 10.78 5.90 -1.43
CA THR A 404 9.38 5.55 -1.66
C THR A 404 8.56 6.79 -1.98
N THR A 405 8.77 7.86 -1.21
CA THR A 405 8.16 9.17 -1.43
C THR A 405 8.52 9.71 -2.81
N ALA A 406 9.79 9.71 -3.20
CA ALA A 406 10.22 10.18 -4.52
C ALA A 406 9.50 9.44 -5.66
N ILE A 407 9.36 8.10 -5.56
CA ILE A 407 8.65 7.29 -6.55
C ILE A 407 7.16 7.65 -6.61
N TYR A 408 6.46 7.72 -5.47
CA TYR A 408 5.03 8.06 -5.46
C TYR A 408 4.76 9.49 -5.96
N ARG A 409 5.60 10.45 -5.57
CA ARG A 409 5.53 11.84 -6.04
C ARG A 409 5.76 11.92 -7.54
N ALA A 410 6.70 11.14 -8.08
CA ALA A 410 6.90 11.01 -9.51
C ALA A 410 5.65 10.42 -10.21
N CYS A 411 5.07 9.34 -9.67
CA CYS A 411 3.83 8.78 -10.21
C CYS A 411 2.70 9.81 -10.28
N TRP A 412 2.41 10.50 -9.18
CA TRP A 412 1.33 11.49 -9.14
C TRP A 412 1.59 12.69 -10.05
N LYS A 413 2.83 13.21 -10.08
CA LYS A 413 3.19 14.33 -10.96
C LYS A 413 3.09 13.98 -12.44
N ALA A 414 3.56 12.79 -12.83
CA ALA A 414 3.52 12.32 -14.22
C ALA A 414 2.09 12.07 -14.72
N LEU A 415 1.19 11.71 -13.80
CA LEU A 415 -0.18 11.30 -14.11
C LEU A 415 -1.23 12.38 -13.84
N LYS A 416 -0.83 13.56 -13.35
CA LYS A 416 -1.69 14.74 -13.21
C LYS A 416 -1.90 15.39 -14.57
#